data_AF-A0AAV9J1I5-F1
#
_entry.id   AF-A0AAV9J1I5-F1
#
_cell.length_a   1.000
_cell.length_b   1.000
_cell.length_c   1.000
_cell.angle_alpha   90.00
_cell.angle_beta   90.00
_cell.angle_gamma   90.00
#
_symmetry.space_group_name_H-M   'P 1'
#
loop_
_entity.id
_entity.type
_entity.pdbx_description
1 polymer ?
#
loop_
_entity_poly.entity_id
_entity_poly.type
_entity_poly.pdbx_seq_one_letter_code
_entity_poly.pdbx_strand_id
1 'polypeptide(L)'
;MSRARLGSRLARALSASLTRPTIVSHRVNAAPASALRASLQRSTATAAAAAPEAEAATQDTVNLNFYCPHVIVAHQRPVQSVTVPAASGLMGILPNHVPTVAQMRPGVVSIVGAEGEKEERYFVSSGFTFVHPDRTDICAVEAVRLEDIDEEAVARALAECESQVAAVSGNSPAEQERAAVAQIGVDVYLAMQGALATSR
;
A
#
# COMPACT_ATOMS: atom_id res chain seq x y z
N MET A 1 28.66 -12.29 -63.24
CA MET A 1 29.91 -11.71 -62.69
C MET A 1 29.55 -11.02 -61.38
N SER A 2 29.24 -11.75 -60.31
CA SER A 2 30.15 -12.28 -59.27
C SER A 2 30.96 -11.21 -58.51
N ARG A 3 30.49 -10.85 -57.30
CA ARG A 3 31.27 -10.87 -56.05
C ARG A 3 30.39 -10.45 -54.85
N ALA A 4 29.67 -11.42 -54.30
CA ALA A 4 29.17 -11.40 -52.93
C ALA A 4 29.97 -12.46 -52.16
N ARG A 5 30.77 -12.06 -51.17
CA ARG A 5 31.48 -12.91 -50.19
C ARG A 5 32.23 -12.01 -49.21
N LEU A 6 31.57 -11.62 -48.12
CA LEU A 6 32.28 -11.34 -46.87
C LEU A 6 31.56 -12.11 -45.77
N GLY A 7 32.23 -13.17 -45.34
CA GLY A 7 31.66 -14.27 -44.59
C GLY A 7 31.51 -13.95 -43.11
N SER A 8 30.38 -14.40 -42.59
CA SER A 8 30.12 -14.83 -41.23
C SER A 8 31.30 -15.60 -40.62
N ARG A 9 32.11 -14.89 -39.85
CA ARG A 9 33.11 -15.45 -38.95
C ARG A 9 32.76 -14.97 -37.55
N LEU A 10 32.04 -15.79 -36.77
CA LEU A 10 32.10 -15.82 -35.29
C LEU A 10 31.10 -16.80 -34.63
N ALA A 11 30.63 -17.85 -35.32
CA ALA A 11 29.74 -18.85 -34.69
C ALA A 11 30.01 -20.27 -35.19
N ARG A 12 31.19 -20.83 -34.89
CA ARG A 12 31.40 -22.29 -34.86
C ARG A 12 32.76 -22.65 -34.26
N ALA A 13 32.81 -22.85 -32.96
CA ALA A 13 33.90 -23.59 -32.32
C ALA A 13 33.31 -24.39 -31.17
N LEU A 14 33.77 -25.64 -31.02
CA LEU A 14 33.42 -26.64 -30.00
C LEU A 14 32.22 -27.54 -30.33
N SER A 15 32.39 -28.36 -31.37
CA SER A 15 31.78 -29.69 -31.43
C SER A 15 32.80 -30.69 -32.00
N ALA A 16 32.89 -31.83 -31.31
CA ALA A 16 33.59 -33.08 -31.67
C ALA A 16 35.10 -33.20 -31.34
N SER A 17 35.39 -33.92 -30.25
CA SER A 17 36.50 -34.87 -30.18
C SER A 17 36.05 -36.09 -29.38
N LEU A 18 35.71 -37.16 -30.11
CA LEU A 18 35.43 -38.50 -29.59
C LEU A 18 36.75 -39.27 -29.50
N THR A 19 37.10 -39.76 -28.32
CA THR A 19 37.90 -40.98 -28.16
C THR A 19 37.35 -41.79 -26.97
N ARG A 20 36.91 -43.03 -27.23
CA ARG A 20 36.41 -44.00 -26.24
C ARG A 20 37.57 -44.55 -25.40
N PRO A 21 37.31 -44.93 -24.13
CA PRO A 21 37.61 -46.31 -23.76
C PRO A 21 36.60 -46.98 -22.80
N THR A 22 36.27 -48.21 -23.18
CA THR A 22 36.05 -49.46 -22.41
C THR A 22 35.64 -49.42 -20.93
N ILE A 23 34.46 -49.97 -20.65
CA ILE A 23 33.91 -50.28 -19.33
C ILE A 23 34.58 -51.56 -18.78
N VAL A 24 35.22 -51.46 -17.60
CA VAL A 24 35.66 -52.60 -16.79
C VAL A 24 34.74 -52.71 -15.57
N SER A 25 33.97 -53.80 -15.52
CA SER A 25 33.12 -54.15 -14.38
C SER A 25 33.97 -54.59 -13.18
N HIS A 26 33.99 -53.77 -12.13
CA HIS A 26 34.36 -54.23 -10.80
C HIS A 26 33.09 -54.55 -9.99
N ARG A 27 32.86 -55.85 -9.78
CA ARG A 27 31.89 -56.37 -8.82
C ARG A 27 32.27 -55.87 -7.43
N VAL A 28 31.40 -55.08 -6.81
CA VAL A 28 31.46 -54.81 -5.37
C VAL A 28 30.34 -55.60 -4.72
N ASN A 29 30.76 -56.42 -3.77
CA ASN A 29 30.04 -57.48 -3.11
C ASN A 29 28.91 -56.93 -2.22
N ALA A 30 27.77 -57.61 -2.20
CA ALA A 30 26.64 -57.30 -1.34
C ALA A 30 26.98 -57.64 0.14
N ALA A 31 26.59 -56.76 1.06
CA ALA A 31 26.58 -57.01 2.50
C ALA A 31 25.16 -56.73 3.05
N PRO A 32 24.72 -57.46 4.09
CA PRO A 32 23.32 -57.85 4.23
C PRO A 32 22.42 -56.82 4.94
N ALA A 33 21.14 -56.88 4.56
CA ALA A 33 20.03 -56.14 5.14
C ALA A 33 19.65 -56.69 6.52
N SER A 34 20.25 -56.15 7.60
CA SER A 34 19.72 -56.37 8.96
C SER A 34 20.31 -55.39 9.99
N ALA A 35 20.05 -54.09 9.83
CA ALA A 35 20.25 -53.12 10.92
C ALA A 35 19.49 -51.80 10.66
N LEU A 36 18.16 -51.88 10.47
CA LEU A 36 17.29 -50.69 10.48
C LEU A 36 16.25 -50.84 11.59
N ARG A 37 16.72 -50.93 12.83
CA ARG A 37 15.90 -50.82 14.04
C ARG A 37 16.65 -49.97 15.06
N ALA A 38 16.41 -48.66 14.98
CA ALA A 38 16.45 -47.68 16.07
C ALA A 38 16.81 -46.31 15.50
N SER A 39 15.78 -45.52 15.13
CA SER A 39 15.78 -44.04 15.21
C SER A 39 14.53 -43.48 14.52
N LEU A 40 13.35 -44.00 14.88
CA LEU A 40 12.10 -43.27 14.70
C LEU A 40 11.84 -42.51 16.00
N GLN A 41 12.74 -41.57 16.32
CA GLN A 41 12.41 -40.50 17.25
C GLN A 41 11.47 -39.56 16.51
N ARG A 42 10.19 -39.84 16.71
CA ARG A 42 9.05 -39.00 16.41
C ARG A 42 9.22 -37.68 17.16
N SER A 43 9.88 -36.72 16.55
CA SER A 43 9.83 -35.32 16.96
C SER A 43 8.46 -34.77 16.58
N THR A 44 7.49 -34.94 17.47
CA THR A 44 6.35 -34.02 17.57
C THR A 44 6.88 -32.69 18.09
N ALA A 45 7.54 -31.93 17.23
CA ALA A 45 7.75 -30.52 17.46
C ALA A 45 6.45 -29.82 17.06
N THR A 46 5.66 -29.48 18.07
CA THR A 46 4.61 -28.48 18.02
C THR A 46 5.23 -27.15 17.59
N ALA A 47 5.35 -26.91 16.30
CA ALA A 47 5.55 -25.57 15.76
C ALA A 47 4.17 -24.90 15.64
N ALA A 48 3.53 -24.65 16.78
CA ALA A 48 2.67 -23.49 16.90
C ALA A 48 3.63 -22.30 16.80
N ALA A 49 3.78 -21.75 15.60
CA ALA A 49 4.40 -20.46 15.42
C ALA A 49 3.55 -19.47 16.22
N ALA A 50 4.01 -19.18 17.44
CA ALA A 50 3.51 -18.08 18.22
C ALA A 50 3.71 -16.84 17.36
N ALA A 51 2.61 -16.28 16.85
CA ALA A 51 2.59 -14.88 16.51
C ALA A 51 3.15 -14.11 17.72
N PRO A 52 3.94 -13.06 17.52
CA PRO A 52 4.34 -12.24 18.65
C PRO A 52 3.06 -11.66 19.24
N GLU A 53 2.64 -12.18 20.39
CA GLU A 53 1.63 -11.57 21.23
C GLU A 53 2.24 -10.25 21.69
N ALA A 54 1.89 -9.17 20.99
CA ALA A 54 2.17 -7.83 21.45
C ALA A 54 1.49 -7.68 22.82
N GLU A 55 2.29 -7.61 23.88
CA GLU A 55 1.83 -7.15 25.19
C GLU A 55 1.04 -5.86 24.96
N ALA A 56 -0.25 -5.89 25.28
CA ALA A 56 -1.12 -4.73 25.19
C ALA A 56 -0.63 -3.69 26.19
N ALA A 57 0.26 -2.81 25.72
CA ALA A 57 0.71 -1.68 26.49
C ALA A 57 -0.53 -0.82 26.81
N THR A 58 -0.76 -0.56 28.09
CA THR A 58 -1.78 0.40 28.54
C THR A 58 -1.29 1.80 28.19
N GLN A 59 -1.29 2.11 26.90
CA GLN A 59 -1.03 3.43 26.38
C GLN A 59 -2.38 4.07 26.13
N ASP A 60 -2.68 5.14 26.84
CA ASP A 60 -3.91 5.91 26.63
C ASP A 60 -3.81 6.86 25.43
N THR A 61 -2.66 6.86 24.73
CA THR A 61 -2.39 7.75 23.59
C THR A 61 -1.81 6.97 22.40
N VAL A 62 -2.09 7.45 21.19
CA VAL A 62 -1.58 6.96 19.91
C VAL A 62 -0.45 7.88 19.47
N ASN A 63 0.69 7.32 19.06
CA ASN A 63 1.74 8.10 18.42
C ASN A 63 1.38 8.31 16.94
N LEU A 64 1.07 9.55 16.55
CA LEU A 64 0.68 9.91 15.19
C LEU A 64 1.82 10.55 14.41
N ASN A 65 2.02 10.05 13.20
CA ASN A 65 2.77 10.68 12.14
C ASN A 65 1.83 11.04 11.00
N PHE A 66 1.90 12.27 10.50
CA PHE A 66 1.10 12.73 9.37
C PHE A 66 1.97 13.45 8.35
N TYR A 67 2.10 12.83 7.17
CA TYR A 67 3.00 13.23 6.10
C TYR A 67 2.24 13.66 4.85
N CYS A 68 2.71 14.76 4.26
CA CYS A 68 2.50 15.14 2.87
C CYS A 68 3.86 15.25 2.17
N PRO A 69 3.96 15.10 0.84
CA PRO A 69 5.25 15.16 0.13
C PRO A 69 6.01 16.48 0.34
N HIS A 70 5.29 17.58 0.56
CA HIS A 70 5.86 18.92 0.69
C HIS A 70 5.89 19.44 2.15
N VAL A 71 5.12 18.85 3.07
CA VAL A 71 5.00 19.28 4.48
C VAL A 71 4.80 18.08 5.41
N ILE A 72 5.46 18.12 6.57
CA ILE A 72 5.19 17.20 7.68
C ILE A 72 4.20 17.90 8.61
N VAL A 73 2.97 17.41 8.68
CA VAL A 73 1.90 17.99 9.50
C VAL A 73 2.07 17.60 10.97
N ALA A 74 2.41 16.34 11.23
CA ALA A 74 2.70 15.83 12.56
C ALA A 74 3.83 14.80 12.54
N HIS A 75 4.68 14.81 13.56
CA HIS A 75 5.77 13.84 13.72
C HIS A 75 5.83 13.38 15.18
N GLN A 76 5.55 12.11 15.42
CA GLN A 76 5.52 11.44 16.71
C GLN A 76 4.70 12.20 17.76
N ARG A 77 3.59 12.81 17.33
CA ARG A 77 2.70 13.55 18.23
C ARG A 77 1.81 12.56 18.97
N PRO A 78 1.78 12.56 20.32
CA PRO A 78 0.80 11.78 21.06
C PRO A 78 -0.59 12.40 20.88
N VAL A 79 -1.55 11.60 20.44
CA VAL A 79 -2.94 11.99 20.23
C VAL A 79 -3.87 11.00 20.90
N GLN A 80 -5.07 11.42 21.28
CA GLN A 80 -6.04 10.54 21.96
C GLN A 80 -6.70 9.58 20.99
N SER A 81 -7.10 10.09 19.82
CA SER A 81 -7.72 9.30 18.76
C SER A 81 -7.62 10.03 17.42
N VAL A 82 -7.70 9.25 16.34
CA VAL A 82 -7.68 9.78 14.97
C VAL A 82 -8.80 9.14 14.17
N THR A 83 -9.60 9.95 13.48
CA THR A 83 -10.63 9.44 12.56
C THR A 83 -10.18 9.67 11.12
N VAL A 84 -10.15 8.61 10.32
CA VAL A 84 -9.72 8.64 8.92
C VAL A 84 -10.83 8.18 7.97
N PRO A 85 -10.98 8.80 6.79
CA PRO A 85 -11.91 8.37 5.75
C PRO A 85 -11.30 7.21 4.95
N ALA A 86 -11.48 5.98 5.43
CA ALA A 86 -11.08 4.79 4.69
C ALA A 86 -12.03 4.52 3.50
N ALA A 87 -11.55 3.75 2.52
CA ALA A 87 -12.36 3.36 1.37
C ALA A 87 -13.64 2.58 1.74
N SER A 88 -13.59 1.85 2.85
CA SER A 88 -14.73 1.11 3.42
C SER A 88 -15.67 1.96 4.27
N GLY A 89 -15.33 3.22 4.57
CA GLY A 89 -16.09 4.09 5.46
C GLY A 89 -15.20 4.87 6.44
N LEU A 90 -15.80 5.49 7.46
CA LEU A 90 -15.05 6.19 8.50
C LEU A 90 -14.45 5.19 9.50
N MET A 91 -13.14 5.31 9.75
CA MET A 91 -12.40 4.46 10.69
C MET A 91 -11.84 5.31 11.82
N GLY A 92 -12.17 4.95 13.06
CA GLY A 92 -11.60 5.55 14.26
C GLY A 92 -10.44 4.71 14.79
N ILE A 93 -9.26 5.32 14.93
CA ILE A 93 -8.03 4.71 15.41
C ILE A 93 -7.81 5.19 16.84
N LEU A 94 -7.90 4.25 17.77
CA LEU A 94 -7.65 4.42 19.20
C LEU A 94 -6.33 3.74 19.58
N PRO A 95 -5.85 3.92 20.82
CA PRO A 95 -4.68 3.18 21.29
C PRO A 95 -4.88 1.66 21.19
N ASN A 96 -3.81 0.93 20.87
CA ASN A 96 -3.83 -0.52 20.64
C ASN A 96 -4.78 -1.00 19.51
N HIS A 97 -4.96 -0.19 18.47
CA HIS A 97 -5.71 -0.62 17.28
C HIS A 97 -4.99 -1.74 16.52
N VAL A 98 -5.75 -2.64 15.90
CA VAL A 98 -5.20 -3.76 15.12
C VAL A 98 -4.35 -3.23 13.95
N PRO A 99 -3.13 -3.76 13.73
CA PRO A 99 -2.30 -3.33 12.61
C PRO A 99 -3.02 -3.49 11.28
N THR A 100 -3.16 -2.39 10.54
CA THR A 100 -4.03 -2.30 9.37
C THR A 100 -3.42 -1.35 8.35
N VAL A 101 -3.57 -1.68 7.07
CA VAL A 101 -3.31 -0.75 5.97
C VAL A 101 -4.64 -0.42 5.30
N ALA A 102 -4.99 0.86 5.28
CA ALA A 102 -6.24 1.33 4.68
C ALA A 102 -5.96 2.37 3.61
N GLN A 103 -6.59 2.20 2.43
CA GLN A 103 -6.65 3.27 1.43
C GLN A 103 -7.65 4.32 1.88
N MET A 104 -7.28 5.59 1.73
CA MET A 104 -8.14 6.72 2.08
C MET A 104 -8.87 7.28 0.87
N ARG A 105 -10.13 7.65 1.07
CA ARG A 105 -10.93 8.43 0.11
C ARG A 105 -10.77 9.93 0.39
N PRO A 106 -11.10 10.79 -0.58
CA PRO A 106 -11.20 12.22 -0.33
C PRO A 106 -12.17 12.47 0.83
N GLY A 107 -11.74 13.22 1.84
CA GLY A 107 -12.54 13.42 3.05
C GLY A 107 -11.77 14.09 4.18
N VAL A 108 -12.40 14.13 5.37
CA VAL A 108 -11.85 14.81 6.55
C VAL A 108 -11.16 13.81 7.47
N VAL A 109 -9.91 14.09 7.79
CA VAL A 109 -9.19 13.49 8.91
C VAL A 109 -9.38 14.37 10.13
N SER A 110 -9.87 13.77 11.21
CA SER A 110 -10.03 14.42 12.51
C SER A 110 -8.99 13.89 13.48
N ILE A 111 -8.24 14.79 14.11
CA ILE A 111 -7.21 14.48 15.09
C ILE A 111 -7.66 15.08 16.42
N VAL A 112 -7.87 14.21 17.41
CA VAL A 112 -8.18 14.63 18.78
C VAL A 112 -6.90 14.58 19.59
N GLY A 113 -6.41 15.75 20.01
CA GLY A 113 -5.23 15.88 20.88
C GLY A 113 -5.46 15.35 22.30
N ALA A 114 -4.47 15.51 23.17
CA ALA A 114 -4.61 15.14 24.58
C ALA A 114 -5.59 16.07 25.32
N GLU A 115 -6.09 15.63 26.49
CA GLU A 115 -7.13 16.31 27.29
C GLU A 115 -7.18 17.84 27.15
N GLY A 116 -8.25 18.35 26.52
CA GLY A 116 -8.53 19.77 26.40
C GLY A 116 -8.03 20.45 25.12
N GLU A 117 -7.25 19.76 24.26
CA GLU A 117 -6.91 20.29 22.94
C GLU A 117 -8.12 20.29 21.99
N LYS A 118 -8.21 21.33 21.16
CA LYS A 118 -9.24 21.40 20.12
C LYS A 118 -9.02 20.31 19.08
N GLU A 119 -10.11 19.75 18.58
CA GLU A 119 -10.12 18.83 17.45
C GLU A 119 -9.56 19.54 16.21
N GLU A 120 -8.48 19.01 15.64
CA GLU A 120 -7.92 19.51 14.38
C GLU A 120 -8.49 18.72 13.22
N ARG A 121 -9.02 19.44 12.22
CA ARG A 121 -9.65 18.83 11.05
C ARG A 121 -8.91 19.22 9.79
N TYR A 122 -8.44 18.21 9.08
CA TYR A 122 -7.73 18.34 7.82
C TYR A 122 -8.53 17.67 6.70
N PHE A 123 -8.80 18.39 5.63
CA PHE A 123 -9.28 17.78 4.39
C PHE A 123 -8.09 17.13 3.67
N VAL A 124 -8.25 15.86 3.31
CA VAL A 124 -7.25 15.06 2.61
C VAL A 124 -7.79 14.68 1.23
N SER A 125 -6.96 14.86 0.20
CA SER A 125 -7.35 14.51 -1.18
C SER A 125 -7.41 13.01 -1.40
N SER A 126 -6.36 12.28 -1.01
CA SER A 126 -6.24 10.82 -1.03
C SER A 126 -4.98 10.42 -0.27
N GLY A 127 -4.84 9.13 0.05
CA GLY A 127 -3.67 8.62 0.75
C GLY A 127 -3.81 7.19 1.24
N PHE A 128 -2.90 6.84 2.13
CA PHE A 128 -2.91 5.58 2.88
C PHE A 128 -2.71 5.86 4.35
N THR A 129 -3.38 5.08 5.19
CA THR A 129 -3.14 5.02 6.62
C THR A 129 -2.51 3.67 6.95
N PHE A 130 -1.40 3.70 7.67
CA PHE A 130 -0.69 2.54 8.19
C PHE A 130 -0.80 2.56 9.71
N VAL A 131 -1.53 1.61 10.26
CA VAL A 131 -1.61 1.39 11.70
C VAL A 131 -0.60 0.31 12.04
N HIS A 132 0.39 0.67 12.84
CA HIS A 132 1.33 -0.26 13.46
C HIS A 132 0.90 -0.53 14.92
N PRO A 133 1.45 -1.56 15.58
CA PRO A 133 1.21 -1.79 17.00
C PRO A 133 1.56 -0.58 17.87
N ASP A 134 2.64 0.13 17.53
CA ASP A 134 3.21 1.19 18.39
C ASP A 134 2.92 2.62 17.89
N ARG A 135 2.46 2.78 16.64
CA ARG A 135 2.26 4.10 15.99
C ARG A 135 1.28 4.03 14.83
N THR A 136 0.76 5.19 14.43
CA THR A 136 -0.06 5.35 13.23
C THR A 136 0.60 6.35 12.29
N ASP A 137 0.80 5.94 11.04
CA ASP A 137 1.38 6.75 9.97
C ASP A 137 0.28 7.07 8.93
N ILE A 138 -0.05 8.35 8.77
CA ILE A 138 -0.96 8.85 7.73
C ILE A 138 -0.12 9.49 6.64
N CYS A 139 -0.25 8.98 5.41
CA CYS A 139 0.44 9.48 4.23
C CYS A 139 -0.60 9.98 3.23
N ALA A 140 -0.72 11.30 3.11
CA ALA A 140 -1.62 11.95 2.15
C ALA A 140 -0.83 12.55 0.98
N VAL A 141 -1.48 12.75 -0.16
CA VAL A 141 -0.91 13.53 -1.27
C VAL A 141 -0.98 15.02 -0.95
N GLU A 142 -2.15 15.48 -0.52
CA GLU A 142 -2.40 16.87 -0.10
C GLU A 142 -3.27 16.86 1.16
N ALA A 143 -2.96 17.76 2.10
CA ALA A 143 -3.75 17.97 3.31
C ALA A 143 -3.86 19.47 3.61
N VAL A 144 -5.08 19.95 3.76
CA VAL A 144 -5.39 21.37 4.01
C VAL A 144 -6.31 21.45 5.22
N ARG A 145 -6.14 22.47 6.07
CA ARG A 145 -7.07 22.68 7.19
C ARG A 145 -8.42 23.13 6.66
N LEU A 146 -9.51 22.71 7.32
CA LEU A 146 -10.85 23.11 6.90
C LEU A 146 -11.07 24.63 6.92
N GLU A 147 -10.38 25.35 7.80
CA GLU A 147 -10.47 26.82 7.93
C GLU A 147 -9.88 27.58 6.73
N ASP A 148 -8.97 26.97 5.97
CA ASP A 148 -8.29 27.59 4.83
C ASP A 148 -9.03 27.35 3.49
N ILE A 149 -10.15 26.62 3.50
CA ILE A 149 -10.89 26.24 2.29
C ILE A 149 -11.96 27.29 1.98
N ASP A 150 -11.89 27.86 0.78
CA ASP A 150 -12.91 28.78 0.25
C ASP A 150 -14.12 28.01 -0.33
N GLU A 151 -15.28 28.17 0.30
CA GLU A 151 -16.53 27.53 -0.11
C GLU A 151 -16.97 27.95 -1.52
N GLU A 152 -16.78 29.21 -1.91
CA GLU A 152 -17.20 29.69 -3.23
C GLU A 152 -16.31 29.13 -4.34
N ALA A 153 -15.00 28.97 -4.07
CA ALA A 153 -14.08 28.33 -4.99
C ALA A 153 -14.44 26.85 -5.19
N VAL A 154 -14.76 26.12 -4.11
CA VAL A 154 -15.19 24.72 -4.18
C VAL A 154 -16.47 24.56 -4.99
N ALA A 155 -17.48 25.42 -4.78
CA ALA A 155 -18.74 25.37 -5.52
C ALA A 155 -18.56 25.62 -7.03
N ARG A 156 -17.72 26.60 -7.40
CA ARG A 156 -17.39 26.87 -8.80
C ARG A 156 -16.66 25.70 -9.46
N ALA A 157 -15.68 25.13 -8.77
CA ALA A 157 -14.90 24.01 -9.29
C ALA A 157 -15.74 22.74 -9.45
N LEU A 158 -16.69 22.49 -8.54
CA LEU A 158 -17.65 21.39 -8.67
C LEU A 158 -18.50 21.53 -9.93
N ALA A 159 -19.10 22.71 -10.15
CA ALA A 159 -19.93 22.96 -11.33
C ALA A 159 -19.14 22.80 -12.64
N GLU A 160 -17.87 23.21 -12.64
CA GLU A 160 -16.97 22.99 -13.77
C GLU A 160 -16.76 21.50 -14.04
N CYS A 161 -16.43 20.71 -13.01
CA CYS A 161 -16.22 19.27 -13.14
C CYS A 161 -17.49 18.55 -13.61
N GLU A 162 -18.67 18.90 -13.07
CA GLU A 162 -19.96 18.35 -13.49
C GLU A 162 -20.25 18.65 -14.97
N SER A 163 -19.96 19.86 -15.43
CA SER A 163 -20.13 20.24 -16.84
C SER A 163 -19.21 19.43 -17.77
N GLN A 164 -17.98 19.13 -17.32
CA GLN A 164 -17.03 18.31 -18.07
C GLN A 164 -17.49 16.85 -18.16
N VAL A 165 -18.02 16.28 -17.07
CA VAL A 165 -18.59 14.93 -17.09
C VAL A 165 -19.76 14.87 -18.08
N ALA A 166 -20.65 15.87 -18.09
CA ALA A 166 -21.80 15.91 -19.00
C ALA A 166 -21.41 16.09 -20.48
N ALA A 167 -20.30 16.75 -20.76
CA ALA A 167 -19.82 17.02 -22.12
C ALA A 167 -19.16 15.80 -22.80
N VAL A 168 -18.74 14.79 -22.04
CA VAL A 168 -17.97 13.65 -22.58
C VAL A 168 -18.86 12.44 -22.83
N SER A 169 -18.89 11.96 -24.08
CA SER A 169 -19.72 10.81 -24.48
C SER A 169 -19.04 9.43 -24.35
N GLY A 170 -17.74 9.37 -24.04
CA GLY A 170 -17.03 8.13 -23.68
C GLY A 170 -16.79 7.14 -24.82
N ASN A 171 -16.83 7.58 -26.08
CA ASN A 171 -16.78 6.69 -27.25
C ASN A 171 -15.36 6.36 -27.71
N SER A 172 -14.36 7.13 -27.28
CA SER A 172 -12.94 6.88 -27.57
C SER A 172 -12.12 6.70 -26.27
N PRO A 173 -10.97 6.00 -26.30
CA PRO A 173 -10.11 5.84 -25.12
C PRO A 173 -9.68 7.18 -24.50
N ALA A 174 -9.40 8.19 -25.33
CA ALA A 174 -9.04 9.53 -24.86
C ALA A 174 -10.23 10.29 -24.25
N GLU A 175 -11.46 10.01 -24.69
CA GLU A 175 -12.66 10.51 -24.02
C GLU A 175 -12.90 9.83 -22.68
N GLN A 176 -12.68 8.51 -22.59
CA GLN A 176 -12.83 7.77 -21.34
C GLN A 176 -11.87 8.27 -20.26
N GLU A 177 -10.62 8.56 -20.62
CA GLU A 177 -9.65 9.15 -19.70
C GLU A 177 -10.12 10.52 -19.18
N ARG A 178 -10.60 11.40 -20.07
CA ARG A 178 -11.14 12.71 -19.67
C ARG A 178 -12.37 12.58 -18.79
N ALA A 179 -13.27 11.64 -19.09
CA ALA A 179 -14.43 11.36 -18.25
C ALA A 179 -14.02 10.88 -16.86
N ALA A 180 -13.03 9.99 -16.76
CA ALA A 180 -12.55 9.49 -15.48
C ALA A 180 -11.91 10.60 -14.63
N VAL A 181 -11.10 11.47 -15.24
CA VAL A 181 -10.50 12.62 -14.54
C VAL A 181 -11.58 13.59 -14.04
N ALA A 182 -12.57 13.90 -14.88
CA ALA A 182 -13.67 14.77 -14.48
C ALA A 182 -14.50 14.15 -13.34
N GLN A 183 -14.75 12.84 -13.38
CA GLN A 183 -15.44 12.13 -12.30
C GLN A 183 -14.66 12.15 -10.98
N ILE A 184 -13.33 11.97 -11.03
CA ILE A 184 -12.47 12.10 -9.84
C ILE A 184 -12.58 13.51 -9.25
N GLY A 185 -12.60 14.53 -10.11
CA GLY A 185 -12.82 15.93 -9.69
C GLY A 185 -14.15 16.11 -8.97
N VAL A 186 -15.25 15.60 -9.55
CA VAL A 186 -16.57 15.63 -8.92
C VAL A 186 -16.55 14.95 -7.55
N ASP A 187 -15.96 13.76 -7.44
CA ASP A 187 -15.90 13.01 -6.19
C ASP A 187 -15.14 13.77 -5.08
N VAL A 188 -14.04 14.44 -5.44
CA VAL A 188 -13.24 15.25 -4.49
C VAL A 188 -14.00 16.50 -4.05
N TYR A 189 -14.58 17.27 -4.98
CA TYR A 189 -15.27 18.51 -4.65
C TYR A 189 -16.60 18.28 -3.92
N LEU A 190 -17.32 17.19 -4.23
CA LEU A 190 -18.47 16.76 -3.43
C LEU A 190 -18.07 16.42 -2.00
N ALA A 191 -16.95 15.72 -1.82
CA ALA A 191 -16.43 15.43 -0.48
C ALA A 191 -16.02 16.70 0.27
N MET A 192 -15.42 17.69 -0.41
CA MET A 192 -15.10 19.00 0.18
C MET A 192 -16.37 19.75 0.62
N GLN A 193 -17.42 19.78 -0.20
CA GLN A 193 -18.69 20.41 0.18
C GLN A 193 -19.32 19.73 1.40
N GLY A 194 -19.33 18.40 1.44
CA GLY A 194 -19.82 17.64 2.60
C GLY A 194 -19.00 17.92 3.88
N ALA A 195 -17.68 18.07 3.74
CA ALA A 195 -16.79 18.43 4.84
C ALA A 195 -17.11 19.81 5.42
N LEU A 196 -17.28 20.82 4.55
CA LEU A 196 -17.60 22.20 4.93
C LEU A 196 -18.99 22.32 5.57
N ALA A 197 -19.94 21.49 5.15
CA ALA A 197 -21.26 21.43 5.78
C ALA A 197 -21.20 20.89 7.21
N THR A 198 -20.28 19.96 7.50
CA THR A 198 -20.14 19.32 8.82
C THR A 198 -19.33 20.18 9.81
N SER A 199 -18.59 21.18 9.34
CA SER A 199 -17.82 22.08 10.20
C SER A 199 -18.61 23.23 10.81
N ARG A 200 -19.89 23.39 10.47
CA ARG A 200 -20.78 24.47 10.98
C ARG A 200 -21.55 24.07 12.23
#